data_AF-A0A447T8J5-F1
#
_entry.id   AF-A0A447T8J5-F1
#
_cell.length_a   1.000
_cell.length_b   1.000
_cell.length_c   1.000
_cell.angle_alpha   90.00
_cell.angle_beta   90.00
_cell.angle_gamma   90.00
#
_symmetry.space_group_name_H-M   'P 1'
#
loop_
_entity.id
_entity.type
_entity.pdbx_description
1 polymer ?
#
loop_
_entity_poly.entity_id
_entity_poly.type
_entity_poly.pdbx_seq_one_letter_code
_entity_poly.pdbx_strand_id
1 'polypeptide(L)'
;MPIVSLHTPSILDFKATLISNAGYSLVLTAVLLLTWFSGRRERALLTLGIAGLLSDLGFLINVLPLGLSGWQQLQLTNYLLLAFCPLAVICTRQLHGLPSGWRGCFALWLLQLLAYRYWAGPDDFAARVQVVAGFSMLFWVLSVWAFWRFRHAYRGIGHWIAGLFALLQALVSLARVWYGWHVGGRYDQDGILFNALASQALFWLGYSFSLCVLLISYEQLLLQVRQQAQQDGLTQLYNHRTFHEQAAAMFARAQRAGDALALLLIDLDHFKEVNDRYGHQAGDEVLRQLADCLRAESRQGDLLGGTAERSSW
;
A
#
# COMPACT_ATOMS: atom_id res chain seq x y z
N MET A 1 -25.17 19.12 -44.71
CA MET A 1 -25.20 18.58 -43.34
C MET A 1 -24.51 19.56 -42.41
N PRO A 2 -25.23 20.28 -41.53
CA PRO A 2 -24.62 20.98 -40.42
C PRO A 2 -24.77 20.13 -39.15
N ILE A 3 -23.67 19.57 -38.68
CA ILE A 3 -23.46 19.09 -37.31
C ILE A 3 -22.09 19.69 -36.99
N VAL A 4 -21.94 20.64 -36.08
CA VAL A 4 -21.95 20.45 -34.63
C VAL A 4 -22.36 21.77 -33.98
N SER A 5 -23.48 21.76 -33.25
CA SER A 5 -23.73 22.74 -32.19
C SER A 5 -22.83 22.41 -31.02
N LEU A 6 -21.73 23.14 -30.85
CA LEU A 6 -20.93 23.15 -29.62
C LEU A 6 -21.77 23.85 -28.54
N HIS A 7 -22.70 23.10 -27.94
CA HIS A 7 -23.27 23.48 -26.67
C HIS A 7 -22.13 23.58 -25.66
N THR A 8 -21.93 24.80 -25.17
CA THR A 8 -21.31 25.19 -23.89
C THR A 8 -20.80 24.02 -23.04
N PRO A 9 -19.51 23.98 -22.64
CA PRO A 9 -19.03 22.98 -21.68
C PRO A 9 -19.87 23.13 -20.42
N SER A 10 -20.71 22.14 -20.16
CA SER A 10 -21.74 22.26 -19.15
C SER A 10 -21.07 22.30 -17.78
N ILE A 11 -21.36 23.31 -16.98
CA ILE A 11 -20.91 23.40 -15.58
C ILE A 11 -21.29 22.14 -14.78
N LEU A 12 -22.29 21.39 -15.26
CA LEU A 12 -22.71 20.08 -14.76
C LEU A 12 -21.60 19.01 -14.87
N ASP A 13 -20.83 18.95 -15.95
CA ASP A 13 -19.81 17.90 -16.12
C ASP A 13 -18.65 18.04 -15.12
N PHE A 14 -18.20 19.27 -14.88
CA PHE A 14 -17.10 19.53 -13.94
C PHE A 14 -17.52 19.31 -12.48
N LYS A 15 -18.70 19.82 -12.08
CA LYS A 15 -19.24 19.60 -10.73
C LYS A 15 -19.56 18.13 -10.49
N ALA A 16 -20.13 17.42 -11.47
CA ALA A 16 -20.40 15.99 -11.35
C ALA A 16 -19.11 15.19 -11.15
N THR A 17 -18.03 15.54 -11.87
CA THR A 17 -16.75 14.83 -11.70
C THR A 17 -16.12 15.09 -10.33
N LEU A 18 -16.21 16.31 -9.80
CA LEU A 18 -15.75 16.61 -8.44
C LEU A 18 -16.55 15.86 -7.36
N ILE A 19 -17.88 15.80 -7.50
CA ILE A 19 -18.75 15.04 -6.59
C ILE A 19 -18.41 13.54 -6.65
N SER A 20 -18.18 13.01 -7.86
CA SER A 20 -17.78 11.62 -8.04
C SER A 20 -16.45 11.31 -7.35
N ASN A 21 -15.44 12.17 -7.54
CA ASN A 21 -14.15 12.04 -6.84
C ASN A 21 -14.31 12.10 -5.32
N ALA A 22 -15.12 13.02 -4.80
CA ALA A 22 -15.40 13.11 -3.37
C ALA A 22 -16.06 11.82 -2.85
N GLY A 23 -16.98 11.22 -3.62
CA GLY A 23 -17.60 9.94 -3.28
C GLY A 23 -16.60 8.79 -3.23
N TYR A 24 -15.73 8.66 -4.24
CA TYR A 24 -14.69 7.63 -4.25
C TYR A 24 -13.67 7.81 -3.12
N SER A 25 -13.24 9.06 -2.89
CA SER A 25 -12.34 9.42 -1.80
C SER A 25 -12.95 9.04 -0.45
N LEU A 26 -14.21 9.43 -0.19
CA LEU A 26 -14.90 9.13 1.06
C LEU A 26 -15.00 7.62 1.33
N VAL A 27 -15.39 6.84 0.32
CA VAL A 27 -15.48 5.37 0.45
C VAL A 27 -14.11 4.78 0.77
N LEU A 28 -13.07 5.21 0.07
CA LEU A 28 -11.72 4.71 0.28
C LEU A 28 -11.17 5.10 1.66
N THR A 29 -11.37 6.35 2.07
CA THR A 29 -11.06 6.85 3.41
C THR A 29 -11.73 6.01 4.49
N ALA A 30 -13.03 5.73 4.33
CA ALA A 30 -13.80 4.91 5.26
C ALA A 30 -13.22 3.48 5.34
N VAL A 31 -12.92 2.84 4.21
CA VAL A 31 -12.31 1.51 4.18
C VAL A 31 -10.97 1.48 4.90
N LEU A 32 -10.08 2.45 4.65
CA LEU A 32 -8.76 2.52 5.29
C LEU A 32 -8.86 2.71 6.81
N LEU A 33 -9.71 3.65 7.25
CA LEU A 33 -9.89 3.95 8.68
C LEU A 33 -10.61 2.81 9.41
N LEU A 34 -11.69 2.25 8.84
CA LEU A 34 -12.40 1.11 9.42
C LEU A 34 -11.49 -0.11 9.52
N THR A 35 -10.66 -0.37 8.50
CA THR A 35 -9.66 -1.44 8.56
C THR A 35 -8.68 -1.20 9.71
N TRP A 36 -8.25 0.05 9.92
CA TRP A 36 -7.37 0.41 11.03
C TRP A 36 -8.04 0.24 12.40
N PHE A 37 -9.28 0.70 12.56
CA PHE A 37 -10.07 0.57 13.80
C PHE A 37 -10.44 -0.87 14.12
N SER A 38 -10.60 -1.73 13.11
CA SER A 38 -10.93 -3.16 13.26
C SER A 38 -9.78 -4.01 13.80
N GLY A 39 -8.74 -3.38 14.37
CA GLY A 39 -7.63 -4.06 15.06
C GLY A 39 -6.30 -4.01 14.31
N ARG A 40 -6.27 -3.57 13.05
CA ARG A 40 -5.03 -3.46 12.24
C ARG A 40 -4.40 -2.10 12.46
N ARG A 41 -3.75 -1.92 13.62
CA ARG A 41 -3.07 -0.67 14.02
C ARG A 41 -1.83 -0.32 13.19
N GLU A 42 -1.83 -0.62 11.89
CA GLU A 42 -0.78 -0.25 10.96
C GLU A 42 -0.77 1.25 10.71
N ARG A 43 0.39 1.88 10.90
CA ARG A 43 0.54 3.33 10.77
C ARG A 43 0.27 3.82 9.35
N ALA A 44 0.60 3.01 8.34
CA ALA A 44 0.44 3.34 6.93
C ALA A 44 -1.03 3.59 6.56
N LEU A 45 -1.92 2.68 7.00
CA LEU A 45 -3.37 2.80 6.79
C LEU A 45 -3.94 4.06 7.45
N LEU A 46 -3.52 4.36 8.69
CA LEU A 46 -3.94 5.58 9.38
C LEU A 46 -3.46 6.83 8.65
N THR A 47 -2.22 6.83 8.17
CA THR A 47 -1.63 7.98 7.46
C THR A 47 -2.40 8.29 6.17
N LEU A 48 -2.74 7.26 5.38
CA LEU A 48 -3.57 7.44 4.19
C LEU A 48 -5.03 7.75 4.52
N GLY A 49 -5.58 7.21 5.60
CA GLY A 49 -6.91 7.58 6.09
C GLY A 49 -6.99 9.07 6.47
N ILE A 50 -5.97 9.61 7.14
CA ILE A 50 -5.86 11.05 7.42
C ILE A 50 -5.73 11.85 6.12
N ALA A 51 -4.92 11.38 5.16
CA ALA A 51 -4.80 12.01 3.84
C ALA A 51 -6.14 12.08 3.10
N GLY A 52 -6.92 10.99 3.17
CA GLY A 52 -8.27 10.90 2.64
C GLY A 52 -9.24 11.89 3.30
N LEU A 53 -9.25 11.96 4.64
CA LEU A 53 -10.09 12.93 5.38
C LEU A 53 -9.78 14.38 5.01
N LEU A 54 -8.49 14.72 4.86
CA LEU A 54 -8.09 16.06 4.40
C LEU A 54 -8.58 16.32 2.98
N SER A 55 -8.49 15.32 2.10
CA SER A 55 -8.98 15.43 0.72
C SER A 55 -10.50 15.62 0.67
N ASP A 56 -11.24 14.84 1.46
CA ASP A 56 -12.70 14.93 1.60
C ASP A 56 -13.13 16.31 2.13
N LEU A 57 -12.41 16.85 3.12
CA LEU A 57 -12.61 18.22 3.60
C LEU A 57 -12.33 19.25 2.51
N GLY A 58 -11.29 19.04 1.68
CA GLY A 58 -10.97 19.89 0.54
C GLY A 58 -12.09 19.92 -0.50
N PHE A 59 -12.66 18.77 -0.84
CA PHE A 59 -13.83 18.66 -1.72
C PHE A 59 -15.06 19.34 -1.12
N LEU A 60 -15.32 19.14 0.17
CA LEU A 60 -16.45 19.77 0.87
C LEU A 60 -16.35 21.29 0.86
N ILE A 61 -15.17 21.83 1.16
CA ILE A 61 -14.88 23.27 1.11
C ILE A 61 -15.10 23.82 -0.29
N ASN A 62 -14.82 23.05 -1.34
CA ASN A 62 -15.03 23.49 -2.72
C ASN A 62 -16.51 23.68 -3.07
N VAL A 63 -17.40 22.90 -2.44
CA VAL A 63 -18.84 22.89 -2.74
C VAL A 63 -19.63 23.84 -1.83
N LEU A 64 -19.22 23.98 -0.56
CA LEU A 64 -19.97 24.78 0.42
C LEU A 64 -19.80 26.30 0.20
N PRO A 65 -20.88 27.09 0.31
CA PRO A 65 -20.81 28.54 0.24
C PRO A 65 -20.32 29.12 1.59
N LEU A 66 -19.01 29.10 1.81
CA LEU A 66 -18.38 29.51 3.08
C LEU A 66 -18.20 31.03 3.25
N GLY A 67 -18.71 31.86 2.34
CA GLY A 67 -18.52 33.31 2.35
C GLY A 67 -17.08 33.77 2.07
N LEU A 68 -16.20 32.85 1.66
CA LEU A 68 -14.84 33.14 1.22
C LEU A 68 -14.84 33.67 -0.22
N SER A 69 -13.83 34.46 -0.58
CA SER A 69 -13.62 34.79 -2.00
C SER A 69 -13.27 33.52 -2.79
N GLY A 70 -13.68 33.44 -4.05
CA GLY A 70 -13.44 32.25 -4.90
C GLY A 70 -11.96 31.85 -4.97
N TRP A 71 -11.06 32.83 -4.90
CA TRP A 71 -9.62 32.60 -4.84
C TRP A 71 -9.14 31.96 -3.53
N GLN A 72 -9.68 32.40 -2.38
CA GLN A 72 -9.36 31.81 -1.07
C GLN A 72 -9.90 30.38 -0.96
N GLN A 73 -11.10 30.14 -1.48
CA GLN A 73 -11.72 28.82 -1.49
C GLN A 73 -10.91 27.84 -2.36
N LEU A 74 -10.52 28.25 -3.57
CA LEU A 74 -9.67 27.44 -4.46
C LEU A 74 -8.31 27.12 -3.83
N GLN A 75 -7.66 28.10 -3.20
CA GLN A 75 -6.39 27.89 -2.47
C GLN A 75 -6.55 26.85 -1.37
N LEU A 76 -7.55 27.01 -0.51
CA LEU A 76 -7.77 26.13 0.64
C LEU A 76 -8.06 24.70 0.19
N THR A 77 -8.91 24.53 -0.83
CA THR A 77 -9.16 23.22 -1.46
C THR A 77 -7.86 22.58 -1.96
N ASN A 78 -7.03 23.32 -2.70
CA ASN A 78 -5.76 22.78 -3.22
C ASN A 78 -4.80 22.38 -2.10
N TYR A 79 -4.67 23.18 -1.04
CA TYR A 79 -3.79 22.86 0.09
C TYR A 79 -4.18 21.56 0.78
N LEU A 80 -5.48 21.32 0.96
CA LEU A 80 -6.01 20.13 1.58
C LEU A 80 -5.87 18.88 0.69
N LEU A 81 -6.22 18.99 -0.60
CA LEU A 81 -6.06 17.88 -1.55
C LEU A 81 -4.59 17.49 -1.74
N LEU A 82 -3.69 18.48 -1.78
CA LEU A 82 -2.26 18.24 -2.02
C LEU A 82 -1.52 17.73 -0.79
N ALA A 83 -2.13 17.80 0.41
CA ALA A 83 -1.60 17.12 1.59
C ALA A 83 -1.50 15.60 1.41
N PHE A 84 -2.24 15.02 0.45
CA PHE A 84 -2.11 13.62 0.07
C PHE A 84 -0.70 13.23 -0.38
N CYS A 85 -0.02 14.07 -1.16
CA CYS A 85 1.30 13.77 -1.72
C CYS A 85 2.39 13.54 -0.65
N PRO A 86 2.64 14.46 0.31
CA PRO A 86 3.61 14.22 1.38
C PRO A 86 3.20 13.07 2.30
N LEU A 87 1.90 12.88 2.55
CA LEU A 87 1.40 11.76 3.36
C LEU A 87 1.60 10.41 2.66
N ALA A 88 1.52 10.35 1.33
CA ALA A 88 1.87 9.17 0.56
C ALA A 88 3.36 8.80 0.70
N VAL A 89 4.27 9.78 0.71
CA VAL A 89 5.69 9.54 0.98
C VAL A 89 5.90 8.99 2.39
N ILE A 90 5.26 9.60 3.39
CA ILE A 90 5.31 9.13 4.78
C ILE A 90 4.77 7.70 4.88
N CYS A 91 3.68 7.40 4.19
CA CYS A 91 3.09 6.06 4.11
C CYS A 91 4.08 5.04 3.52
N THR A 92 4.70 5.33 2.37
CA THR A 92 5.70 4.44 1.76
C THR A 92 6.87 4.17 2.71
N ARG A 93 7.32 5.18 3.46
CA ARG A 93 8.36 5.01 4.48
C ARG A 93 7.91 4.10 5.62
N GLN A 94 6.69 4.29 6.11
CA GLN A 94 6.12 3.47 7.18
C GLN A 94 5.92 2.02 6.76
N LEU A 95 5.50 1.77 5.51
CA LEU A 95 5.38 0.41 4.97
C LEU A 95 6.71 -0.34 5.07
N HIS A 96 7.82 0.34 4.74
CA HIS A 96 9.17 -0.22 4.82
C HIS A 96 9.81 -0.16 6.22
N GLY A 97 9.04 0.14 7.28
CA GLY A 97 9.53 0.19 8.66
C GLY A 97 10.50 1.35 8.97
N LEU A 98 10.59 2.35 8.09
CA LEU A 98 11.46 3.51 8.30
C LEU A 98 10.82 4.55 9.20
N PRO A 99 11.61 5.42 9.87
CA PRO A 99 11.07 6.59 10.55
C PRO A 99 10.31 7.48 9.55
N SER A 100 9.17 8.02 9.99
CA SER A 100 8.21 8.71 9.12
C SER A 100 8.81 9.87 8.31
N GLY A 101 9.84 10.55 8.84
CA GLY A 101 10.47 11.69 8.14
C GLY A 101 9.51 12.89 7.97
N TRP A 102 8.47 12.96 8.81
CA TRP A 102 7.36 13.91 8.66
C TRP A 102 7.80 15.37 8.60
N ARG A 103 8.87 15.74 9.32
CA ARG A 103 9.41 17.11 9.35
C ARG A 103 9.83 17.60 7.96
N GLY A 104 10.52 16.75 7.19
CA GLY A 104 10.97 17.10 5.84
C GLY A 104 9.80 17.19 4.87
N CYS A 105 8.86 16.24 4.93
CA CYS A 105 7.66 16.25 4.09
C CYS A 105 6.78 17.47 4.39
N PHE A 106 6.63 17.82 5.68
CA PHE A 106 5.89 19.00 6.11
C PHE A 106 6.57 20.30 5.68
N ALA A 107 7.89 20.40 5.78
CA ALA A 107 8.63 21.58 5.31
C ALA A 107 8.47 21.78 3.80
N LEU A 108 8.56 20.71 3.00
CA LEU A 108 8.32 20.76 1.55
C LEU A 108 6.88 21.11 1.21
N TRP A 109 5.91 20.60 1.98
CA TRP A 109 4.51 20.95 1.81
C TRP A 109 4.25 22.42 2.17
N LEU A 110 4.82 22.93 3.27
CA LEU A 110 4.73 24.35 3.61
C LEU A 110 5.35 25.23 2.52
N LEU A 111 6.50 24.83 1.98
CA LEU A 111 7.12 25.52 0.85
C LEU A 111 6.20 25.54 -0.38
N GLN A 112 5.48 24.45 -0.66
CA GLN A 112 4.47 24.41 -1.71
C GLN A 112 3.35 25.42 -1.47
N LEU A 113 2.84 25.54 -0.24
CA LEU A 113 1.79 26.53 0.09
C LEU A 113 2.28 27.96 -0.16
N LEU A 114 3.52 28.25 0.25
CA LEU A 114 4.13 29.56 0.04
C LEU A 114 4.36 29.82 -1.46
N ALA A 115 4.93 28.86 -2.19
CA ALA A 115 5.13 28.97 -3.63
C ALA A 115 3.80 29.19 -4.36
N TYR A 116 2.73 28.49 -3.97
CA TYR A 116 1.41 28.68 -4.55
C TYR A 116 0.87 30.09 -4.28
N ARG A 117 1.04 30.60 -3.05
CA ARG A 117 0.58 31.94 -2.67
C ARG A 117 1.31 33.08 -3.38
N TYR A 118 2.62 32.92 -3.62
CA TYR A 118 3.49 34.01 -4.12
C TYR A 118 3.78 33.95 -5.62
N TRP A 119 3.89 32.76 -6.21
CA TRP A 119 4.21 32.60 -7.64
C TRP A 119 3.01 32.23 -8.49
N ALA A 120 1.93 31.76 -7.88
CA ALA A 120 0.74 31.27 -8.56
C ALA A 120 -0.44 32.21 -8.27
N GLY A 121 -0.42 33.38 -8.90
CA GLY A 121 -1.46 34.40 -8.74
C GLY A 121 -2.84 33.98 -9.30
N PRO A 122 -3.91 34.74 -8.98
CA PRO A 122 -5.26 34.46 -9.46
C PRO A 122 -5.37 34.47 -11.00
N ASP A 123 -4.55 35.28 -11.66
CA ASP A 123 -4.62 35.54 -13.11
C ASP A 123 -3.72 34.59 -13.94
N ASP A 124 -2.77 33.90 -13.31
CA ASP A 124 -1.84 33.00 -14.00
C ASP A 124 -2.20 31.53 -13.75
N PHE A 125 -2.95 30.95 -14.69
CA PHE A 125 -3.29 29.53 -14.64
C PHE A 125 -2.08 28.61 -14.83
N ALA A 126 -1.13 28.99 -15.69
CA ALA A 126 0.03 28.15 -16.00
C ALA A 126 0.96 28.03 -14.80
N ALA A 127 1.25 29.14 -14.12
CA ALA A 127 2.06 29.13 -12.91
C ALA A 127 1.41 28.28 -11.80
N ARG A 128 0.08 28.34 -11.65
CA ARG A 128 -0.67 27.49 -10.70
C ARG A 128 -0.49 26.00 -10.99
N VAL A 129 -0.63 25.60 -12.24
CA VAL A 129 -0.42 24.20 -12.65
C VAL A 129 1.02 23.77 -12.41
N GLN A 130 2.00 24.59 -12.82
CA GLN A 130 3.43 24.26 -12.67
C GLN A 130 3.85 24.08 -11.21
N VAL A 131 3.43 24.99 -10.32
CA VAL A 131 3.74 24.88 -8.88
C VAL A 131 3.11 23.62 -8.29
N VAL A 132 1.82 23.39 -8.53
CA VAL A 132 1.14 22.21 -8.00
C VAL A 132 1.78 20.92 -8.52
N ALA A 133 1.93 20.80 -9.85
CA ALA A 133 2.45 19.60 -10.48
C ALA A 133 3.93 19.36 -10.16
N GLY A 134 4.75 20.40 -10.04
CA GLY A 134 6.17 20.27 -9.72
C GLY A 134 6.41 19.69 -8.33
N PHE A 135 5.70 20.17 -7.32
CA PHE A 135 5.79 19.61 -5.96
C PHE A 135 5.18 18.21 -5.88
N SER A 136 4.05 17.95 -6.54
CA SER A 136 3.49 16.59 -6.63
C SER A 136 4.47 15.62 -7.26
N MET A 137 5.12 16.00 -8.37
CA MET A 137 6.15 15.21 -9.04
C MET A 137 7.29 14.87 -8.08
N LEU A 138 7.79 15.85 -7.32
CA LEU A 138 8.85 15.64 -6.33
C LEU A 138 8.47 14.57 -5.30
N PHE A 139 7.28 14.69 -4.69
CA PHE A 139 6.81 13.70 -3.71
C PHE A 139 6.67 12.30 -4.33
N TRP A 140 6.13 12.18 -5.53
CA TRP A 140 6.00 10.89 -6.19
C TRP A 140 7.34 10.28 -6.60
N VAL A 141 8.32 11.08 -7.02
CA VAL A 141 9.69 10.62 -7.25
C VAL A 141 10.33 10.09 -5.96
N LEU A 142 10.11 10.75 -4.82
CA LEU A 142 10.58 10.26 -3.52
C LEU A 142 9.93 8.93 -3.14
N SER A 143 8.63 8.75 -3.40
CA SER A 143 7.94 7.48 -3.21
C SER A 143 8.49 6.38 -4.12
N VAL A 144 8.67 6.66 -5.42
CA VAL A 144 9.27 5.71 -6.38
C VAL A 144 10.67 5.30 -5.94
N TRP A 145 11.51 6.26 -5.54
CA TRP A 145 12.84 5.99 -5.03
C TRP A 145 12.81 5.08 -3.80
N ALA A 146 11.86 5.30 -2.88
CA ALA A 146 11.68 4.42 -1.73
C ALA A 146 11.27 3.00 -2.14
N PHE A 147 10.29 2.80 -3.04
CA PHE A 147 9.94 1.47 -3.54
C PHE A 147 11.12 0.77 -4.25
N TRP A 148 11.90 1.51 -5.04
CA TRP A 148 13.07 0.98 -5.72
C TRP A 148 14.19 0.57 -4.75
N ARG A 149 14.44 1.39 -3.72
CA ARG A 149 15.51 1.16 -2.72
C ARG A 149 15.28 -0.11 -1.89
N PHE A 150 14.02 -0.49 -1.68
CA PHE A 150 13.61 -1.65 -0.89
C PHE A 150 13.03 -2.81 -1.73
N ARG A 151 13.28 -2.81 -3.04
CA ARG A 151 12.79 -3.85 -3.98
C ARG A 151 13.13 -5.29 -3.63
N HIS A 152 14.18 -5.52 -2.83
CA HIS A 152 14.61 -6.86 -2.43
C HIS A 152 13.94 -7.35 -1.14
N ALA A 153 13.30 -6.46 -0.36
CA ALA A 153 12.70 -6.79 0.92
C ALA A 153 11.27 -7.37 0.79
N TYR A 154 10.62 -7.15 -0.36
CA TYR A 154 9.24 -7.57 -0.61
C TYR A 154 9.18 -8.63 -1.71
N ARG A 155 8.45 -9.72 -1.45
CA ARG A 155 8.18 -10.78 -2.42
C ARG A 155 6.76 -10.73 -3.00
N GLY A 156 5.88 -9.91 -2.44
CA GLY A 156 4.49 -9.73 -2.89
C GLY A 156 4.38 -8.83 -4.13
N ILE A 157 3.32 -9.02 -4.91
CA ILE A 157 3.10 -8.22 -6.13
C ILE A 157 2.63 -6.81 -5.81
N GLY A 158 1.99 -6.61 -4.65
CA GLY A 158 1.47 -5.31 -4.21
C GLY A 158 2.53 -4.21 -4.17
N HIS A 159 3.77 -4.54 -3.79
CA HIS A 159 4.91 -3.62 -3.79
C HIS A 159 5.19 -3.04 -5.18
N TRP A 160 5.23 -3.91 -6.20
CA TRP A 160 5.54 -3.51 -7.57
C TRP A 160 4.41 -2.71 -8.20
N ILE A 161 3.16 -3.09 -7.93
CA ILE A 161 1.99 -2.36 -8.43
C ILE A 161 1.91 -0.97 -7.76
N ALA A 162 2.18 -0.86 -6.46
CA ALA A 162 2.24 0.42 -5.76
C ALA A 162 3.36 1.32 -6.33
N GLY A 163 4.54 0.74 -6.59
CA GLY A 163 5.65 1.43 -7.25
C GLY A 163 5.31 1.91 -8.66
N LEU A 164 4.57 1.11 -9.44
CA LEU A 164 4.08 1.49 -10.77
C LEU A 164 3.11 2.67 -10.70
N PHE A 165 2.12 2.65 -9.79
CA PHE A 165 1.20 3.77 -9.64
C PHE A 165 1.90 5.04 -9.15
N ALA A 166 2.89 4.93 -8.27
CA ALA A 166 3.73 6.05 -7.88
C ALA A 166 4.55 6.61 -9.06
N LEU A 167 5.04 5.75 -9.96
CA LEU A 167 5.74 6.17 -11.17
C LEU A 167 4.81 6.88 -12.15
N LEU A 168 3.62 6.32 -12.39
CA LEU A 168 2.61 6.94 -13.27
C LEU A 168 2.18 8.31 -12.73
N GLN A 169 2.01 8.46 -11.41
CA GLN A 169 1.76 9.75 -10.76
C GLN A 169 2.87 10.77 -11.05
N ALA A 170 4.13 10.37 -10.93
CA ALA A 170 5.28 11.23 -11.22
C ALA A 170 5.32 11.64 -12.70
N LEU A 171 5.06 10.71 -13.61
CA LEU A 171 5.07 10.95 -15.06
C LEU A 171 3.93 11.88 -15.50
N VAL A 172 2.71 11.68 -15.01
CA VAL A 172 1.58 12.58 -15.30
C VAL A 172 1.85 13.97 -14.72
N SER A 173 2.43 14.05 -13.52
CA SER A 173 2.83 15.34 -12.92
C SER A 173 3.91 16.03 -13.74
N LEU A 174 4.92 15.30 -14.24
CA LEU A 174 5.95 15.83 -15.14
C LEU A 174 5.35 16.36 -16.45
N ALA A 175 4.44 15.61 -17.06
CA ALA A 175 3.75 16.04 -18.28
C ALA A 175 2.99 17.36 -18.07
N ARG A 176 2.37 17.55 -16.91
CA ARG A 176 1.70 18.81 -16.55
C ARG A 176 2.66 19.98 -16.35
N VAL A 177 3.82 19.75 -15.71
CA VAL A 177 4.87 20.78 -15.60
C VAL A 177 5.37 21.18 -16.98
N TRP A 178 5.71 20.19 -17.82
CA TRP A 178 6.20 20.42 -19.18
C TRP A 178 5.18 21.18 -20.03
N TYR A 179 3.91 20.75 -20.01
CA TYR A 179 2.85 21.41 -20.76
C TYR A 179 2.62 22.85 -20.29
N GLY A 180 2.58 23.07 -18.97
CA GLY A 180 2.46 24.41 -18.39
C GLY A 180 3.63 25.31 -18.78
N TRP A 181 4.85 24.78 -18.89
CA TRP A 181 6.01 25.53 -19.36
C TRP A 181 5.92 25.86 -20.85
N HIS A 182 5.52 24.88 -21.67
CA HIS A 182 5.44 25.01 -23.12
C HIS A 182 4.39 26.02 -23.57
N VAL A 183 3.20 25.99 -22.94
CA VAL A 183 2.09 26.90 -23.27
C VAL A 183 2.29 28.29 -22.64
N GLY A 184 2.92 28.36 -21.46
CA GLY A 184 3.05 29.60 -20.70
C GLY A 184 1.69 30.25 -20.43
N GLY A 185 1.61 31.58 -20.49
CA GLY A 185 0.36 32.33 -20.24
C GLY A 185 -0.74 32.19 -21.30
N ARG A 186 -0.59 31.33 -22.33
CA ARG A 186 -1.52 31.20 -23.46
C ARG A 186 -2.39 29.93 -23.36
N TYR A 187 -2.98 29.69 -22.20
CA TYR A 187 -3.85 28.53 -22.01
C TYR A 187 -5.14 28.68 -22.83
N ASP A 188 -5.26 27.85 -23.86
CA ASP A 188 -6.45 27.69 -24.67
C ASP A 188 -7.40 26.62 -24.10
N GLN A 189 -8.50 26.35 -24.79
CA GLN A 189 -9.49 25.35 -24.38
C GLN A 189 -8.87 23.96 -24.26
N ASP A 190 -7.94 23.61 -25.17
CA ASP A 190 -7.26 22.32 -25.18
C ASP A 190 -6.34 22.15 -23.96
N GLY A 191 -5.64 23.21 -23.55
CA GLY A 191 -4.81 23.20 -22.35
C GLY A 191 -5.59 23.05 -21.05
N ILE A 192 -6.76 23.69 -20.97
CA ILE A 192 -7.69 23.51 -19.84
C ILE A 192 -8.20 22.07 -19.80
N LEU A 193 -8.63 21.53 -20.94
CA LEU A 193 -9.10 20.15 -21.05
C LEU A 193 -8.01 19.14 -20.66
N PHE A 194 -6.80 19.31 -21.18
CA PHE A 194 -5.64 18.49 -20.81
C PHE A 194 -5.41 18.47 -19.30
N ASN A 195 -5.43 19.64 -18.65
CA ASN A 195 -5.22 19.72 -17.20
C ASN A 195 -6.36 19.12 -16.39
N ALA A 196 -7.60 19.26 -16.86
CA ALA A 196 -8.74 18.62 -16.24
C ALA A 196 -8.58 17.09 -16.28
N LEU A 197 -8.32 16.52 -17.47
CA LEU A 197 -8.11 15.08 -17.66
C LEU A 197 -6.89 14.56 -16.88
N ALA A 198 -5.78 15.28 -16.91
CA ALA A 198 -4.59 14.91 -16.15
C ALA A 198 -4.85 14.95 -14.64
N SER A 199 -5.62 15.92 -14.15
CA SER A 199 -6.03 15.96 -12.73
C SER A 199 -6.91 14.77 -12.36
N GLN A 200 -7.82 14.35 -13.26
CA GLN A 200 -8.60 13.12 -13.03
C GLN A 200 -7.72 11.89 -12.97
N ALA A 201 -6.78 11.74 -13.91
CA ALA A 201 -5.84 10.63 -13.89
C ALA A 201 -5.06 10.56 -12.56
N LEU A 202 -4.60 11.70 -12.03
CA LEU A 202 -3.89 11.75 -10.75
C LEU A 202 -4.77 11.32 -9.55
N PHE A 203 -6.06 11.68 -9.52
CA PHE A 203 -6.98 11.18 -8.48
C PHE A 203 -7.13 9.67 -8.54
N TRP A 204 -7.39 9.13 -9.74
CA TRP A 204 -7.58 7.69 -9.95
C TRP A 204 -6.32 6.91 -9.56
N LEU A 205 -5.15 7.38 -9.97
CA LEU A 205 -3.87 6.80 -9.57
C LEU A 205 -3.64 6.89 -8.06
N GLY A 206 -4.09 7.95 -7.40
CA GLY A 206 -4.00 8.11 -5.93
C GLY A 206 -4.88 7.12 -5.18
N TYR A 207 -6.09 6.87 -5.69
CA TYR A 207 -6.98 5.84 -5.17
C TYR A 207 -6.40 4.45 -5.39
N SER A 208 -5.90 4.15 -6.59
CA SER A 208 -5.23 2.88 -6.90
C SER A 208 -4.00 2.64 -6.03
N PHE A 209 -3.19 3.68 -5.78
CA PHE A 209 -2.06 3.61 -4.86
C PHE A 209 -2.50 3.22 -3.44
N SER A 210 -3.57 3.84 -2.94
CA SER A 210 -4.11 3.56 -1.60
C SER A 210 -4.68 2.13 -1.49
N LEU A 211 -5.32 1.63 -2.55
CA LEU A 211 -5.74 0.23 -2.63
C LEU A 211 -4.54 -0.73 -2.63
N CYS A 212 -3.44 -0.37 -3.27
CA CYS A 212 -2.22 -1.19 -3.23
C CYS A 212 -1.58 -1.21 -1.84
N VAL A 213 -1.65 -0.12 -1.09
CA VAL A 213 -1.21 -0.10 0.32
C VAL A 213 -2.04 -1.06 1.16
N LEU A 214 -3.36 -1.08 0.96
CA LEU A 214 -4.24 -2.07 1.60
C LEU A 214 -3.88 -3.51 1.20
N LEU A 215 -3.58 -3.76 -0.08
CA LEU A 215 -3.13 -5.06 -0.57
C LEU A 215 -1.81 -5.50 0.08
N ILE A 216 -0.81 -4.62 0.17
CA ILE A 216 0.47 -4.91 0.83
C ILE A 216 0.25 -5.27 2.30
N SER A 217 -0.59 -4.49 3.01
CA SER A 217 -0.94 -4.75 4.41
C SER A 217 -1.61 -6.13 4.57
N TYR A 218 -2.47 -6.50 3.61
CA TYR A 218 -3.10 -7.81 3.59
C TYR A 218 -2.12 -8.97 3.30
N GLU A 219 -1.20 -8.80 2.34
CA GLU A 219 -0.15 -9.78 2.04
C GLU A 219 0.75 -10.02 3.28
N GLN A 220 1.13 -8.95 3.98
CA GLN A 220 1.91 -9.03 5.21
C GLN A 220 1.16 -9.79 6.32
N LEU A 221 -0.13 -9.53 6.49
CA LEU A 221 -0.96 -10.26 7.44
C LEU A 221 -1.04 -11.75 7.10
N LEU A 222 -1.29 -12.08 5.82
CA LEU A 222 -1.33 -13.49 5.39
C LEU A 222 -0.01 -14.20 5.68
N LEU A 223 1.12 -13.52 5.48
CA LEU A 223 2.43 -14.05 5.85
C LEU A 223 2.58 -14.24 7.36
N GLN A 224 2.14 -13.28 8.18
CA GLN A 224 2.17 -13.40 9.64
C GLN A 224 1.29 -14.56 10.14
N VAL A 225 0.08 -14.69 9.61
CA VAL A 225 -0.83 -15.80 9.95
C VAL A 225 -0.21 -17.14 9.56
N ARG A 226 0.39 -17.24 8.37
CA ARG A 226 1.13 -18.45 7.96
C ARG A 226 2.33 -18.74 8.87
N GLN A 227 3.04 -17.71 9.32
CA GLN A 227 4.16 -17.86 10.25
C GLN A 227 3.71 -18.23 11.68
N GLN A 228 2.50 -17.85 12.08
CA GLN A 228 1.91 -18.15 13.39
C GLN A 228 1.18 -19.50 13.44
N ALA A 229 0.96 -20.16 12.30
CA ALA A 229 0.50 -21.55 12.32
C ALA A 229 1.56 -22.38 13.06
N GLN A 230 1.20 -22.95 14.22
CA GLN A 230 2.13 -23.72 15.05
C GLN A 230 2.37 -25.14 14.52
N GLN A 231 1.39 -25.67 13.79
CA GLN A 231 1.38 -27.04 13.32
C GLN A 231 1.49 -27.09 11.80
N ASP A 232 2.13 -28.15 11.32
CA ASP A 232 2.13 -28.54 9.91
C ASP A 232 0.72 -28.96 9.48
N GLY A 233 0.24 -28.44 8.36
CA GLY A 233 -1.14 -28.66 7.91
C GLY A 233 -1.43 -30.11 7.51
N LEU A 234 -0.42 -30.87 7.07
CA LEU A 234 -0.57 -32.25 6.62
C LEU A 234 -0.54 -33.23 7.79
N THR A 235 0.46 -33.10 8.65
CA THR A 235 0.75 -34.05 9.74
C THR A 235 0.19 -33.63 11.10
N GLN A 236 -0.19 -32.36 11.25
CA GLN A 236 -0.61 -31.73 12.51
C GLN A 236 0.47 -31.81 13.62
N LEU A 237 1.70 -32.19 13.29
CA LEU A 237 2.86 -32.08 14.17
C LEU A 237 3.33 -30.62 14.23
N TYR A 238 4.17 -30.25 15.19
CA TYR A 238 4.75 -28.91 15.19
C TYR A 238 5.52 -28.67 13.89
N ASN A 239 5.33 -27.50 13.28
CA ASN A 239 6.17 -27.15 12.14
C ASN A 239 7.62 -26.94 12.60
N HIS A 240 8.55 -26.94 11.64
CA HIS A 240 9.99 -26.79 11.89
C HIS A 240 10.32 -25.69 12.92
N ARG A 241 9.71 -24.51 12.74
CA ARG A 241 9.94 -23.35 13.59
C ARG A 241 9.46 -23.60 15.02
N THR A 242 8.21 -24.02 15.17
CA THR A 242 7.61 -24.24 16.49
C THR A 242 8.32 -25.36 17.23
N PHE A 243 8.71 -26.42 16.52
CA PHE A 243 9.52 -27.50 17.09
C PHE A 243 10.84 -26.97 17.64
N HIS A 244 11.59 -26.19 16.86
CA HIS A 244 12.86 -25.62 17.32
C HIS A 244 12.70 -24.68 18.52
N GLU A 245 11.69 -23.80 18.50
CA GLU A 245 11.39 -22.89 19.60
C GLU A 245 11.06 -23.67 20.89
N GLN A 246 10.23 -24.71 20.81
CA GLN A 246 9.87 -25.56 21.94
C GLN A 246 11.04 -26.43 22.41
N ALA A 247 11.81 -27.00 21.48
CA ALA A 247 12.97 -27.84 21.78
C ALA A 247 14.06 -27.05 22.50
N ALA A 248 14.31 -25.79 22.10
CA ALA A 248 15.24 -24.90 22.79
C ALA A 248 14.81 -24.62 24.23
N ALA A 249 13.52 -24.37 24.46
CA ALA A 249 12.97 -24.18 25.80
C ALA A 249 13.09 -25.45 26.66
N MET A 250 12.81 -26.62 26.07
CA MET A 250 12.93 -27.93 26.73
C MET A 250 14.38 -28.24 27.09
N PHE A 251 15.34 -27.97 26.19
CA PHE A 251 16.76 -28.12 26.45
C PHE A 251 17.24 -27.22 27.60
N ALA A 252 16.88 -25.93 27.60
CA ALA A 252 17.24 -25.00 28.67
C ALA A 252 16.62 -25.37 30.03
N ARG A 253 15.47 -26.04 30.03
CA ARG A 253 14.85 -26.58 31.26
C ARG A 253 15.60 -27.81 31.75
N ALA A 254 15.86 -28.79 30.87
CA ALA A 254 16.60 -30.00 31.20
C ALA A 254 18.00 -29.67 31.73
N GLN A 255 18.70 -28.73 31.10
CA GLN A 255 20.02 -28.26 31.54
C GLN A 255 20.00 -27.67 32.96
N ARG A 256 18.95 -26.94 33.33
CA ARG A 256 18.81 -26.37 34.69
C ARG A 256 18.42 -27.40 35.73
N ALA A 257 17.62 -28.38 35.36
CA ALA A 257 17.18 -29.45 36.25
C ALA A 257 18.21 -30.59 36.40
N GLY A 258 19.17 -30.70 35.46
CA GLY A 258 20.08 -31.83 35.37
C GLY A 258 19.44 -33.08 34.74
N ASP A 259 18.31 -32.91 34.04
CA ASP A 259 17.57 -34.01 33.40
C ASP A 259 18.22 -34.42 32.08
N ALA A 260 18.13 -35.72 31.75
CA ALA A 260 18.56 -36.23 30.46
C ALA A 260 17.56 -35.88 29.35
N LEU A 261 18.07 -35.49 28.17
CA LEU A 261 17.27 -35.21 26.98
C LEU A 261 17.78 -36.06 25.81
N ALA A 262 16.87 -36.58 24.99
CA ALA A 262 17.19 -37.25 23.74
C ALA A 262 16.51 -36.52 22.57
N LEU A 263 17.18 -36.49 21.41
CA LEU A 263 16.63 -35.99 20.15
C LEU A 263 16.70 -37.13 19.13
N LEU A 264 15.57 -37.43 18.49
CA LEU A 264 15.49 -38.40 17.41
C LEU A 264 15.14 -37.67 16.11
N LEU A 265 15.96 -37.88 15.08
CA LEU A 265 15.68 -37.42 13.73
C LEU A 265 15.27 -38.65 12.90
N ILE A 266 14.08 -38.60 12.31
CA ILE A 266 13.50 -39.70 11.53
C ILE A 266 13.38 -39.24 10.09
N ASP A 267 13.95 -40.02 9.17
CA ASP A 267 13.80 -39.83 7.73
C ASP A 267 13.09 -41.04 7.12
N LEU A 268 12.29 -40.83 6.08
CA LEU A 268 11.58 -41.90 5.39
C LEU A 268 12.42 -42.40 4.21
N ASP A 269 13.01 -43.59 4.37
CA ASP A 269 13.77 -44.24 3.31
C ASP A 269 12.92 -44.42 2.05
N HIS A 270 13.52 -44.13 0.89
CA HIS A 270 12.90 -44.30 -0.43
C HIS A 270 11.57 -43.56 -0.63
N PHE A 271 11.27 -42.52 0.16
CA PHE A 271 10.00 -41.78 0.06
C PHE A 271 9.75 -41.18 -1.35
N LYS A 272 10.81 -40.80 -2.05
CA LYS A 272 10.73 -40.33 -3.44
C LYS A 272 10.18 -41.39 -4.39
N GLU A 273 10.59 -42.65 -4.24
CA GLU A 273 10.10 -43.76 -5.09
C GLU A 273 8.60 -44.01 -4.87
N VAL A 274 8.11 -43.84 -3.64
CA VAL A 274 6.67 -43.93 -3.32
C VAL A 274 5.90 -42.82 -4.05
N ASN A 275 6.40 -41.59 -4.00
CA ASN A 275 5.80 -40.46 -4.72
C ASN A 275 5.82 -40.68 -6.24
N ASP A 276 6.93 -41.16 -6.79
CA ASP A 276 7.09 -41.37 -8.24
C ASP A 276 6.18 -42.50 -8.75
N ARG A 277 5.95 -43.55 -7.94
CA ARG A 277 5.16 -44.73 -8.31
C ARG A 277 3.67 -44.58 -8.06
N TYR A 278 3.28 -43.92 -6.96
CA TYR A 278 1.89 -43.87 -6.49
C TYR A 278 1.31 -42.45 -6.45
N GLY A 279 2.11 -41.45 -6.80
CA GLY A 279 1.73 -40.05 -6.81
C GLY A 279 1.80 -39.39 -5.43
N HIS A 280 1.85 -38.06 -5.43
CA HIS A 280 2.00 -37.25 -4.20
C HIS A 280 0.89 -37.45 -3.18
N GLN A 281 -0.34 -37.77 -3.60
CA GLN A 281 -1.44 -38.04 -2.65
C GLN A 281 -1.17 -39.29 -1.80
N ALA A 282 -0.54 -40.32 -2.37
CA ALA A 282 -0.16 -41.52 -1.62
C ALA A 282 1.00 -41.22 -0.65
N GLY A 283 1.98 -40.41 -1.06
CA GLY A 283 3.04 -39.94 -0.16
C GLY A 283 2.51 -39.10 1.00
N ASP A 284 1.55 -38.20 0.74
CA ASP A 284 0.87 -37.42 1.78
C ASP A 284 0.18 -38.32 2.82
N GLU A 285 -0.41 -39.44 2.37
CA GLU A 285 -1.05 -40.40 3.26
C GLU A 285 -0.04 -41.18 4.11
N VAL A 286 1.10 -41.58 3.53
CA VAL A 286 2.21 -42.17 4.29
C VAL A 286 2.72 -41.21 5.37
N LEU A 287 2.83 -39.91 5.05
CA LEU A 287 3.24 -38.89 6.03
C LEU A 287 2.21 -38.72 7.17
N ARG A 288 0.90 -38.78 6.87
CA ARG A 288 -0.14 -38.77 7.92
C ARG A 288 -0.04 -39.98 8.83
N GLN A 289 0.11 -41.18 8.25
CA GLN A 289 0.21 -42.42 9.01
C GLN A 289 1.47 -42.45 9.88
N LEU A 290 2.59 -41.96 9.37
CA LEU A 290 3.80 -41.79 10.18
C LEU A 290 3.55 -40.83 11.35
N ALA A 291 2.94 -39.67 11.08
CA ALA A 291 2.65 -38.69 12.12
C ALA A 291 1.72 -39.25 13.21
N ASP A 292 0.70 -40.03 12.81
CA ASP A 292 -0.21 -40.69 13.73
C ASP A 292 0.49 -41.78 14.55
N CYS A 293 1.37 -42.56 13.93
CA CYS A 293 2.22 -43.54 14.61
C CYS A 293 3.13 -42.86 15.65
N LEU A 294 3.85 -41.81 15.27
CA LEU A 294 4.70 -41.05 16.18
C LEU A 294 3.91 -40.45 17.35
N ARG A 295 2.69 -39.97 17.09
CA ARG A 295 1.81 -39.45 18.14
C ARG A 295 1.36 -40.53 19.10
N ALA A 296 1.01 -41.72 18.59
CA ALA A 296 0.59 -42.86 19.40
C ALA A 296 1.72 -43.41 20.29
N GLU A 297 2.96 -43.39 19.79
CA GLU A 297 4.15 -43.89 20.50
C GLU A 297 4.81 -42.83 21.41
N SER A 298 4.42 -41.56 21.28
CA SER A 298 4.93 -40.46 22.11
C SER A 298 4.22 -40.35 23.46
N ARG A 299 4.95 -39.96 24.50
CA ARG A 299 4.41 -39.72 25.84
C ARG A 299 4.00 -38.26 26.00
N GLN A 300 3.17 -38.02 27.02
CA GLN A 300 2.79 -36.66 27.39
C GLN A 300 4.02 -35.86 27.83
N GLY A 301 4.39 -34.83 27.07
CA GLY A 301 5.58 -34.01 27.29
C GLY A 301 6.64 -34.15 26.19
N ASP A 302 6.53 -35.15 25.31
CA ASP A 302 7.40 -35.27 24.14
C ASP A 302 7.04 -34.22 23.08
N LEU A 303 8.06 -33.67 22.44
CA LEU A 303 7.89 -32.71 21.35
C LEU A 303 8.02 -33.42 20.01
N LEU A 304 6.96 -33.36 19.21
CA LEU A 304 6.95 -33.90 17.85
C LEU A 304 6.93 -32.75 16.84
N GLY A 305 7.98 -32.67 16.03
CA GLY A 305 8.10 -31.72 14.94
C GLY A 305 8.36 -32.43 13.63
N GLY A 306 7.73 -31.94 12.57
CA GLY A 306 7.91 -32.49 11.24
C GLY A 306 7.97 -31.37 10.22
N THR A 307 8.78 -31.59 9.20
CA THR A 307 8.72 -30.79 7.98
C THR A 307 8.04 -31.61 6.91
N ALA A 308 6.77 -31.31 6.61
CA ALA A 308 6.32 -31.49 5.24
C ALA A 308 6.94 -30.36 4.43
N GLU A 309 8.27 -30.37 4.27
CA GLU A 309 8.86 -29.56 3.22
C GLU A 309 8.26 -30.09 1.93
N ARG A 310 7.32 -29.32 1.37
CA ARG A 310 7.07 -29.30 -0.07
C ARG A 310 8.31 -28.74 -0.75
N SER A 311 9.47 -29.35 -0.52
CA SER A 311 10.65 -29.15 -1.32
C SER A 311 10.30 -29.72 -2.69
N SER A 312 9.99 -28.79 -3.59
CA SER A 312 10.07 -28.93 -5.03
C SER A 312 10.88 -30.15 -5.49
N TRP A 313 10.16 -31.14 -6.03
CA TRP A 313 10.51 -32.06 -7.13
C TRP A 313 11.90 -32.72 -7.13
#